data_AF-A0A2T2SKI1-F1
#
_entry.id   AF-A0A2T2SKI1-F1
#
_cell.length_a   1.000
_cell.length_b   1.000
_cell.length_c   1.000
_cell.angle_alpha   90.00
_cell.angle_beta   90.00
_cell.angle_gamma   90.00
#
_symmetry.space_group_name_H-M   'P 1'
#
loop_
_entity.id
_entity.type
_entity.pdbx_description
1 polymer ?
#
loop_
_entity_poly.entity_id
_entity_poly.type
_entity_poly.pdbx_seq_one_letter_code
_entity_poly.pdbx_strand_id
1 'polypeptide(L)'
;MRRQIESAREQADDNSPYSFHMADAGTDAMEQEKLYLMIARQQKYIGYLDRALERIQNGTYGICKVTGEAISKERLEAVPHTEISIDAKKKQKASS
;
A
#
# COMPACT_ATOMS: atom_id res chain seq x y z
N MET A 1 -2.78 58.02 -0.44
CA MET A 1 -1.76 57.06 0.04
C MET A 1 -2.14 56.31 1.32
N ARG A 2 -2.83 56.91 2.31
CA ARG A 2 -3.28 56.18 3.52
C ARG A 2 -4.32 55.07 3.26
N ARG A 3 -5.23 55.27 2.31
CA ARG A 3 -6.31 54.32 1.96
C ARG A 3 -5.83 53.00 1.31
N GLN A 4 -4.62 52.99 0.74
CA GLN A 4 -4.01 51.79 0.13
C GLN A 4 -3.28 50.90 1.14
N ILE A 5 -2.87 51.47 2.28
CA ILE A 5 -2.22 50.71 3.36
C ILE A 5 -3.28 49.98 4.20
N GLU A 6 -4.47 50.54 4.30
CA GLU A 6 -5.61 49.97 5.05
C GLU A 6 -6.20 48.76 4.32
N SER A 7 -6.44 48.83 3.01
CA SER A 7 -6.95 47.70 2.22
C SER A 7 -5.96 46.52 2.14
N ALA A 8 -4.65 46.79 2.20
CA ALA A 8 -3.63 45.75 2.24
C ALA A 8 -3.56 45.04 3.62
N ARG A 9 -3.94 45.73 4.70
CA ARG A 9 -4.03 45.13 6.04
C ARG A 9 -5.30 44.30 6.20
N GLU A 10 -6.43 44.75 5.63
CA GLU A 10 -7.68 43.97 5.62
C GLU A 10 -7.55 42.68 4.79
N GLN A 11 -6.83 42.70 3.65
CA GLN A 11 -6.53 41.50 2.87
C GLN A 11 -5.55 40.53 3.54
N ALA A 12 -4.70 41.02 4.45
CA ALA A 12 -3.79 40.19 5.22
C ALA A 12 -4.44 39.54 6.45
N ASP A 13 -5.56 40.09 6.93
CA ASP A 13 -6.31 39.58 8.09
C ASP A 13 -7.27 38.43 7.70
N ASP A 14 -7.77 38.41 6.47
CA ASP A 14 -8.63 37.34 5.93
C ASP A 14 -7.83 36.11 5.42
N ASN A 15 -6.51 36.24 5.26
CA ASN A 15 -5.58 35.13 5.05
C ASN A 15 -5.06 34.62 6.40
N SER A 16 -5.98 34.23 7.29
CA SER A 16 -5.60 33.63 8.56
C SER A 16 -4.80 32.35 8.29
N PRO A 17 -3.53 32.24 8.73
CA PRO A 17 -2.76 31.00 8.66
C PRO A 17 -3.48 29.83 9.35
N TYR A 18 -4.41 30.15 10.24
CA TYR A 18 -5.25 29.21 10.97
C TYR A 18 -6.30 28.53 10.08
N SER A 19 -6.88 29.22 9.09
CA SER A 19 -7.90 28.64 8.20
C SER A 19 -7.30 27.69 7.14
N PHE A 20 -6.07 27.96 6.67
CA PHE A 20 -5.36 27.07 5.76
C PHE A 20 -4.84 25.83 6.49
N HIS A 21 -4.21 25.99 7.66
CA HIS A 21 -3.69 24.85 8.42
C HIS A 21 -4.77 23.92 8.98
N MET A 22 -5.95 24.40 9.39
CA MET A 22 -7.01 23.51 9.88
C MET A 22 -7.68 22.71 8.76
N ALA A 23 -7.80 23.27 7.55
CA ALA A 23 -8.32 22.56 6.39
C ALA A 23 -7.31 21.50 5.88
N ASP A 24 -6.01 21.82 5.90
CA ASP A 24 -4.95 20.91 5.48
C ASP A 24 -4.65 19.83 6.51
N ALA A 25 -4.87 20.06 7.81
CA ALA A 25 -4.63 19.07 8.86
C ALA A 25 -5.40 17.76 8.66
N GLY A 26 -6.61 17.82 8.08
CA GLY A 26 -7.38 16.62 7.74
C GLY A 26 -6.76 15.83 6.59
N THR A 27 -6.31 16.53 5.55
CA THR A 27 -5.62 15.95 4.38
C THR A 27 -4.28 15.35 4.78
N ASP A 28 -3.49 16.06 5.58
CA ASP A 28 -2.18 15.60 6.07
C ASP A 28 -2.32 14.31 6.88
N ALA A 29 -3.33 14.22 7.77
CA ALA A 29 -3.61 13.02 8.53
C ALA A 29 -3.98 11.83 7.63
N MET A 30 -4.81 12.04 6.61
CA MET A 30 -5.17 11.02 5.64
C MET A 30 -3.98 10.54 4.80
N GLU A 31 -3.09 11.46 4.41
CA GLU A 31 -1.86 11.12 3.69
C GLU A 31 -0.91 10.30 4.55
N GLN A 32 -0.72 10.67 5.82
CA GLN A 32 0.07 9.89 6.76
C GLN A 32 -0.49 8.47 6.92
N GLU A 33 -1.80 8.33 7.13
CA GLU A 33 -2.45 7.01 7.25
C GLU A 33 -2.23 6.15 5.99
N LYS A 34 -2.37 6.74 4.80
CA LYS A 34 -2.11 6.06 3.53
C LYS A 34 -0.65 5.60 3.43
N LEU A 35 0.31 6.43 3.85
CA LEU A 35 1.73 6.05 3.88
C LEU A 35 1.97 4.88 4.84
N TYR A 36 1.38 4.91 6.05
CA TYR A 36 1.47 3.79 6.98
C TYR A 36 0.92 2.49 6.39
N LEU A 37 -0.21 2.54 5.69
CA LEU A 37 -0.78 1.37 5.01
C LEU A 37 0.15 0.84 3.91
N MET A 38 0.78 1.73 3.12
CA MET A 38 1.74 1.34 2.08
C MET A 38 2.97 0.67 2.68
N ILE A 39 3.53 1.24 3.75
CA ILE A 39 4.68 0.69 4.48
C ILE A 39 4.34 -0.70 5.01
N ALA A 40 3.19 -0.86 5.68
CA ALA A 40 2.76 -2.16 6.20
C ALA A 40 2.59 -3.21 5.09
N ARG A 41 2.09 -2.81 3.91
CA ARG A 41 2.00 -3.69 2.74
C ARG A 41 3.37 -4.09 2.21
N GLN A 42 4.31 -3.15 2.14
CA GLN A 42 5.68 -3.39 1.67
C GLN A 42 6.43 -4.33 2.63
N GLN A 43 6.31 -4.14 3.94
CA GLN A 43 6.88 -5.04 4.94
C GLN A 43 6.35 -6.47 4.80
N LYS A 44 5.04 -6.64 4.62
CA LYS A 44 4.45 -7.96 4.35
C LYS A 44 4.98 -8.56 3.05
N TYR A 45 5.15 -7.74 2.01
CA TYR A 45 5.69 -8.16 0.73
C TYR A 45 7.14 -8.67 0.84
N ILE A 46 8.00 -7.97 1.57
CA ILE A 46 9.36 -8.42 1.88
C ILE A 46 9.30 -9.80 2.56
N GLY A 47 8.46 -9.96 3.58
CA GLY A 47 8.30 -11.27 4.24
C GLY A 47 7.78 -12.38 3.31
N TYR A 48 6.98 -12.07 2.27
CA TYR A 48 6.60 -13.06 1.25
C TYR A 48 7.79 -13.45 0.37
N LEU A 49 8.69 -12.52 0.05
CA LEU A 49 9.90 -12.79 -0.72
C LEU A 49 10.88 -13.66 0.08
N ASP A 50 11.08 -13.36 1.37
CA ASP A 50 11.96 -14.14 2.23
C ASP A 50 11.50 -15.61 2.31
N ARG A 51 10.20 -15.84 2.51
CA ARG A 51 9.62 -17.20 2.45
C ARG A 51 9.76 -17.86 1.09
N ALA A 52 9.67 -17.09 0.01
CA ALA A 52 9.87 -17.64 -1.33
C ALA A 52 11.33 -18.09 -1.53
N LEU A 53 12.30 -17.31 -1.05
CA LEU A 53 13.72 -17.66 -1.05
C LEU A 53 14.00 -18.92 -0.21
N GLU A 54 13.40 -19.01 0.98
CA GLU A 54 13.50 -20.20 1.82
C GLU A 54 12.97 -21.46 1.10
N ARG A 55 11.83 -21.36 0.40
CA ARG A 55 11.31 -22.47 -0.42
C ARG A 55 12.23 -22.86 -1.56
N ILE A 56 12.94 -21.89 -2.16
CA ILE A 56 13.94 -22.19 -3.20
C ILE A 56 15.08 -22.99 -2.60
N GLN A 57 15.61 -22.57 -1.44
CA GLN A 57 16.66 -23.30 -0.72
C GLN A 57 16.23 -24.72 -0.34
N ASN A 58 14.98 -24.87 0.11
CA ASN A 58 14.41 -26.16 0.49
C ASN A 58 13.94 -27.01 -0.71
N GLY A 59 14.06 -26.53 -1.95
CA GLY A 59 13.61 -27.24 -3.16
C GLY A 59 12.10 -27.40 -3.30
N THR A 60 11.30 -26.67 -2.52
CA THR A 60 9.82 -26.73 -2.52
C THR A 60 9.18 -25.56 -3.27
N TYR A 61 10.01 -24.70 -3.89
CA TYR A 61 9.51 -23.58 -4.68
C TYR A 61 8.70 -24.06 -5.88
N GLY A 62 7.59 -23.40 -6.14
CA GLY A 62 6.67 -23.76 -7.22
C GLY A 62 5.72 -24.92 -6.88
N ILE A 63 5.66 -25.39 -5.63
CA ILE A 63 4.65 -26.35 -5.19
C ILE A 63 3.53 -25.62 -4.44
N CYS A 64 2.28 -25.90 -4.80
CA CYS A 64 1.10 -25.33 -4.19
C CYS A 64 0.91 -25.86 -2.76
N LYS A 65 0.85 -24.96 -1.78
CA LYS A 65 0.68 -25.32 -0.36
C LYS A 65 -0.67 -25.99 -0.05
N VAL A 66 -1.69 -25.77 -0.88
CA VAL A 66 -3.06 -26.28 -0.67
C VAL A 66 -3.29 -27.61 -1.37
N THR A 67 -2.85 -27.74 -2.62
CA THR A 67 -3.10 -28.95 -3.43
C THR A 67 -1.91 -29.90 -3.49
N GLY A 68 -0.70 -29.44 -3.15
CA GLY A 68 0.54 -30.20 -3.32
C GLY A 68 1.03 -30.31 -4.77
N GLU A 69 0.32 -29.71 -5.72
CA GLU A 69 0.63 -29.77 -7.14
C GLU A 69 1.56 -28.63 -7.58
N ALA A 70 2.23 -28.80 -8.72
CA ALA A 70 3.07 -27.76 -9.30
C ALA A 70 2.24 -26.51 -9.70
N ILE A 71 2.77 -25.34 -9.37
CA ILE A 71 2.25 -24.03 -9.78
C ILE A 71 2.75 -23.75 -11.19
N SER A 72 1.87 -23.25 -12.07
CA SER A 72 2.25 -22.92 -13.45
C SER A 72 3.38 -21.90 -13.51
N LYS A 73 4.30 -22.11 -14.45
CA LYS A 73 5.47 -21.24 -14.63
C LYS A 73 5.07 -19.78 -14.90
N GLU A 74 4.09 -19.57 -15.79
CA GLU A 74 3.56 -18.24 -16.13
C GLU A 74 3.07 -17.48 -14.88
N ARG A 75 2.50 -18.19 -13.90
CA ARG A 75 2.05 -17.59 -12.64
C ARG A 75 3.22 -17.19 -11.75
N LEU A 76 4.26 -18.01 -11.68
CA LEU A 76 5.47 -17.70 -10.90
C LEU A 76 6.23 -16.53 -11.54
N GLU A 77 6.24 -16.43 -12.88
CA GLU A 77 6.81 -15.28 -13.60
C GLU A 77 6.04 -13.99 -13.30
N ALA A 78 4.71 -14.04 -13.26
CA ALA A 78 3.89 -12.88 -12.92
C ALA A 78 3.90 -12.52 -11.42
N VAL A 79 3.92 -13.52 -10.54
CA VAL A 79 3.81 -13.36 -9.08
C VAL A 79 4.75 -14.34 -8.37
N PRO A 80 6.05 -14.03 -8.25
CA PRO A 80 7.08 -14.99 -7.84
C PRO A 80 6.99 -15.43 -6.37
N HIS A 81 6.32 -14.65 -5.52
CA HIS A 81 6.16 -14.96 -4.10
C HIS A 81 4.90 -15.80 -3.80
N THR A 82 4.12 -16.18 -4.80
CA THR A 82 2.87 -16.92 -4.60
C THR A 82 3.12 -18.33 -4.07
N GLU A 83 2.33 -18.75 -3.09
CA GLU A 83 2.43 -20.09 -2.45
C GLU A 83 1.31 -21.05 -2.91
N ILE A 84 0.36 -20.55 -3.72
CA ILE A 84 -0.85 -21.27 -4.09
C ILE A 84 -1.07 -21.19 -5.60
N SER A 85 -1.67 -22.22 -6.19
CA SER A 85 -2.06 -22.24 -7.61
C SER A 85 -3.26 -21.32 -7.90
N ILE A 86 -3.60 -21.12 -9.18
CA ILE A 86 -4.80 -20.37 -9.58
C ILE A 86 -6.05 -21.10 -9.10
N ASP A 87 -6.12 -22.40 -9.32
CA ASP A 87 -7.29 -23.22 -8.99
C ASP A 87 -7.52 -23.28 -7.48
N ALA A 88 -6.46 -23.43 -6.67
CA ALA A 88 -6.56 -23.36 -5.22
C ALA A 88 -7.09 -21.99 -4.76
N LYS A 89 -6.60 -20.90 -5.36
CA LYS A 89 -7.05 -19.53 -5.05
C LYS A 89 -8.51 -19.28 -5.45
N LYS A 90 -8.96 -19.85 -6.59
CA LYS A 90 -10.37 -19.80 -7.01
C LYS A 90 -11.28 -20.56 -6.04
N LYS A 91 -10.87 -21.76 -5.62
CA LYS A 91 -11.62 -22.57 -4.63
C LYS A 91 -11.77 -21.86 -3.29
N GLN A 92 -10.71 -21.23 -2.77
CA GLN A 92 -10.79 -20.44 -1.53
C GLN A 92 -11.78 -19.29 -1.62
N LYS A 93 -11.81 -18.57 -2.75
CA LYS A 93 -12.75 -17.46 -2.96
C LYS A 93 -14.20 -17.91 -3.08
N ALA A 94 -14.45 -19.13 -3.56
CA ALA A 94 -15.80 -19.68 -3.66
C ALA A 94 -16.35 -20.16 -2.31
N SER A 95 -15.49 -20.37 -1.32
CA SER A 95 -15.84 -20.79 0.05
C SER A 95 -15.89 -19.64 1.06
N SER A 96 -15.78 -18.38 0.63
CA SER A 96 -15.78 -17.18 1.48
C SER A 96 -16.88 -16.21 1.07
#